data_AF-A0ABD0NGM0-F1
#
_entry.id   AF-A0ABD0NGM0-F1
#
_cell.length_a   1.000
_cell.length_b   1.000
_cell.length_c   1.000
_cell.angle_alpha   90.00
_cell.angle_beta   90.00
_cell.angle_gamma   90.00
#
_symmetry.space_group_name_H-M   'P 1'
#
loop_
_entity.id
_entity.type
_entity.pdbx_description
1 polymer ?
#
loop_
_entity_poly.entity_id
_entity_poly.type
_entity_poly.pdbx_seq_one_letter_code
_entity_poly.pdbx_strand_id
1 'polypeptide(L)'
;MTDFTDIESKFSFRTSEEPEEDLCYIVPGQPETIKECNFNPDTKTFVVIHGWTVTGMFESWVPKLVTALYDREPTANVIVVDWLSRAQQHYPTSAAYTKLVGRDVAKFVNWLQ
;
A
#
# COMPACT_ATOMS: atom_id res chain seq x y z
N MET A 1 -23.82 1.50 -1.98
CA MET A 1 -22.43 1.51 -2.48
C MET A 1 -21.52 1.83 -1.31
N THR A 2 -20.38 1.15 -1.19
CA THR A 2 -19.38 1.46 -0.16
C THR A 2 -18.75 2.81 -0.47
N ASP A 3 -18.67 3.68 0.51
CA ASP A 3 -17.99 4.97 0.40
C ASP A 3 -16.49 4.80 0.69
N PHE A 4 -15.67 5.29 -0.24
CA PHE A 4 -14.20 5.24 -0.22
C PHE A 4 -13.57 6.62 -0.05
N THR A 5 -14.35 7.69 -0.01
CA THR A 5 -13.85 9.07 0.06
C THR A 5 -13.16 9.42 1.38
N ASP A 6 -13.39 8.61 2.43
CA ASP A 6 -12.80 8.75 3.76
C ASP A 6 -11.50 7.93 3.95
N ILE A 7 -11.00 7.28 2.90
CA ILE A 7 -9.71 6.59 2.90
C ILE A 7 -8.61 7.63 2.71
N GLU A 8 -7.67 7.69 3.66
CA GLU A 8 -6.48 8.56 3.53
C GLU A 8 -5.23 7.77 3.14
N SER A 9 -5.18 6.47 3.45
CA SER A 9 -4.09 5.60 3.04
C SER A 9 -4.08 5.40 1.51
N LYS A 10 -2.90 5.41 0.90
CA LYS A 10 -2.75 5.14 -0.54
C LYS A 10 -2.15 3.75 -0.76
N PHE A 11 -2.54 3.11 -1.85
CA PHE A 11 -2.14 1.74 -2.19
C PHE A 11 -1.28 1.76 -3.45
N SER A 12 0.02 1.90 -3.25
CA SER A 12 0.99 1.98 -4.33
C SER A 12 1.33 0.59 -4.85
N PHE A 13 1.10 0.34 -6.12
CA PHE A 13 1.49 -0.89 -6.80
C PHE A 13 2.95 -0.75 -7.25
N ARG A 14 3.83 -1.59 -6.70
CA ARG A 14 5.26 -1.59 -7.01
C ARG A 14 5.57 -2.56 -8.14
N THR A 15 6.71 -2.39 -8.78
CA THR A 15 7.22 -3.34 -9.79
C THR A 15 8.66 -3.74 -9.47
N SER A 16 9.15 -4.77 -10.14
CA SER A 16 10.53 -5.22 -9.98
C SER A 16 11.56 -4.24 -10.56
N GLU A 17 11.16 -3.47 -11.57
CA GLU A 17 11.98 -2.47 -12.25
C GLU A 17 12.12 -1.20 -11.40
N GLU A 18 11.05 -0.80 -10.69
CA GLU A 18 10.97 0.45 -9.94
C GLU A 18 10.52 0.18 -8.48
N PRO A 19 11.32 -0.54 -7.67
CA PRO A 19 10.94 -0.92 -6.30
C PRO A 19 10.90 0.26 -5.32
N GLU A 20 11.54 1.38 -5.67
CA GLU A 20 11.67 2.60 -4.84
C GLU A 20 10.60 3.64 -5.15
N GLU A 21 10.05 3.67 -6.36
CA GLU A 21 9.14 4.71 -6.83
C GLU A 21 7.65 4.34 -6.67
N ASP A 22 6.83 5.29 -6.22
CA ASP A 22 5.37 5.16 -6.16
C ASP A 22 4.72 5.65 -7.45
N LEU A 23 4.91 4.90 -8.54
CA LEU A 23 4.47 5.32 -9.88
C LEU A 23 3.01 4.98 -10.18
N CYS A 24 2.45 3.94 -9.55
CA CYS A 24 1.09 3.50 -9.81
C CYS A 24 0.31 3.31 -8.52
N TYR A 25 -0.94 3.75 -8.49
CA TYR A 25 -1.82 3.62 -7.34
C TYR A 25 -3.09 2.90 -7.72
N ILE A 26 -3.44 1.87 -6.97
CA ILE A 26 -4.77 1.26 -7.05
C ILE A 26 -5.69 2.07 -6.13
N VAL A 27 -6.69 2.74 -6.71
CA VAL A 27 -7.57 3.66 -5.99
C VAL A 27 -8.92 2.97 -5.71
N PRO A 28 -9.28 2.73 -4.42
CA PRO A 28 -10.57 2.14 -4.09
C PRO A 28 -11.75 2.93 -4.70
N GLY A 29 -12.67 2.22 -5.35
CA GLY A 29 -13.80 2.83 -6.06
C GLY A 29 -13.51 3.25 -7.50
N GLN A 30 -12.28 3.07 -8.00
CA GLN A 30 -11.86 3.35 -9.38
C GLN A 30 -11.29 2.07 -10.03
N PRO A 31 -12.15 1.15 -10.52
CA PRO A 31 -11.72 -0.16 -11.05
C PRO A 31 -10.76 -0.08 -12.24
N GLU A 32 -10.76 1.03 -12.97
CA GLU A 32 -9.83 1.32 -14.06
C GLU A 32 -8.38 1.28 -13.60
N THR A 33 -8.09 1.77 -12.38
CA THR A 33 -6.73 1.82 -11.83
C THR A 33 -6.13 0.43 -11.59
N ILE A 34 -6.96 -0.59 -11.37
CA ILE A 34 -6.52 -2.00 -11.25
C ILE A 34 -5.86 -2.45 -12.56
N LYS A 35 -6.48 -2.12 -13.69
CA LYS A 35 -5.98 -2.49 -15.02
C LYS A 35 -4.77 -1.63 -15.41
N GLU A 36 -4.82 -0.34 -15.11
CA GLU A 36 -3.72 0.59 -15.42
C GLU A 36 -2.43 0.22 -14.68
N CYS A 37 -2.53 -0.28 -13.43
CA CYS A 37 -1.38 -0.79 -12.68
C CYS A 37 -0.98 -2.22 -13.04
N ASN A 38 -1.62 -2.86 -14.02
CA ASN A 38 -1.38 -4.25 -14.41
C ASN A 38 -1.50 -5.25 -13.24
N PHE A 39 -2.41 -4.99 -12.31
CA PHE A 39 -2.69 -5.92 -11.21
C PHE A 39 -3.20 -7.26 -11.77
N ASN A 40 -2.62 -8.36 -11.31
CA ASN A 40 -2.98 -9.70 -11.77
C ASN A 40 -3.83 -10.43 -10.70
N PRO A 41 -5.15 -10.60 -10.91
CA PRO A 41 -6.04 -11.22 -9.93
C PRO A 41 -5.79 -12.72 -9.73
N ASP A 42 -5.07 -13.38 -10.65
CA ASP A 42 -4.78 -14.82 -10.58
C ASP A 42 -3.51 -15.13 -9.78
N THR A 43 -2.85 -14.11 -9.23
CA THR A 43 -1.57 -14.23 -8.53
C THR A 43 -1.66 -13.76 -7.08
N LYS A 44 -0.70 -14.18 -6.25
CA LYS A 44 -0.64 -13.76 -4.85
C LYS A 44 -0.41 -12.27 -4.76
N THR A 45 -1.03 -11.63 -3.76
CA THR A 45 -0.81 -10.22 -3.45
C THR A 45 -0.15 -10.08 -2.08
N PHE A 46 1.00 -9.42 -2.05
CA PHE A 46 1.68 -9.00 -0.83
C PHE A 46 1.31 -7.54 -0.53
N VAL A 47 0.84 -7.29 0.70
CA VAL A 47 0.53 -5.93 1.17
C VAL A 47 1.57 -5.55 2.22
N VAL A 48 2.48 -4.66 1.85
CA VAL A 48 3.54 -4.13 2.71
C VAL A 48 3.04 -2.87 3.40
N ILE A 49 3.01 -2.88 4.73
CA ILE A 49 2.52 -1.75 5.54
C ILE A 49 3.67 -1.28 6.43
N HIS A 50 4.13 -0.04 6.24
CA HIS A 50 5.23 0.51 7.02
C HIS A 50 4.83 0.87 8.46
N GLY A 51 5.82 1.21 9.29
CA GLY A 51 5.64 1.61 10.68
C GLY A 51 5.60 3.13 10.90
N TRP A 52 5.80 3.53 12.16
CA TRP A 52 6.00 4.92 12.55
C TRP A 52 7.32 5.48 11.97
N THR A 53 7.34 6.76 11.62
CA THR A 53 8.53 7.43 11.07
C THR A 53 8.62 8.87 11.57
N VAL A 54 9.84 9.34 11.89
CA VAL A 54 10.07 10.76 12.21
C VAL A 54 10.11 11.62 10.95
N THR A 55 10.63 11.06 9.86
CA THR A 55 10.98 11.82 8.65
C THR A 55 9.79 12.03 7.72
N GLY A 56 8.73 11.24 7.87
CA GLY A 56 7.61 11.25 6.92
C GLY A 56 7.98 10.70 5.55
N MET A 57 9.05 9.90 5.48
CA MET A 57 9.52 9.23 4.27
C MET A 57 9.60 7.72 4.52
N PHE A 58 9.53 6.93 3.44
CA PHE A 58 9.79 5.50 3.51
C PHE A 58 11.21 5.22 3.98
N GLU A 59 11.35 4.22 4.85
CA GLU A 59 12.64 3.74 5.29
C GLU A 59 13.26 2.84 4.22
N SER A 60 14.60 2.78 4.19
CA SER A 60 15.35 2.03 3.17
C SER A 60 15.07 0.52 3.11
N TRP A 61 14.32 -0.04 4.07
CA TRP A 61 13.93 -1.45 4.03
C TRP A 61 12.75 -1.70 3.07
N VAL A 62 11.90 -0.70 2.81
CA VAL A 62 10.71 -0.85 1.96
C VAL A 62 11.09 -1.36 0.56
N PRO A 63 11.96 -0.66 -0.20
CA PRO A 63 12.36 -1.17 -1.52
C PRO A 63 13.11 -2.50 -1.44
N LYS A 64 13.94 -2.72 -0.41
CA LYS A 64 14.64 -4.01 -0.22
C LYS A 64 13.67 -5.17 -0.05
N LEU A 65 12.57 -4.97 0.68
CA LEU A 65 11.54 -5.99 0.84
C LEU A 65 10.77 -6.21 -0.46
N VAL A 66 10.41 -5.13 -1.17
CA VAL A 66 9.75 -5.22 -2.48
C VAL A 66 10.58 -6.06 -3.46
N THR A 67 11.88 -5.75 -3.59
CA THR A 67 12.81 -6.52 -4.42
C THR A 67 12.86 -7.98 -3.98
N ALA A 68 13.04 -8.26 -2.68
CA ALA A 68 13.12 -9.63 -2.18
C ALA A 68 11.83 -10.44 -2.41
N LEU A 69 10.66 -9.79 -2.40
CA LEU A 69 9.38 -10.44 -2.72
C LEU A 69 9.31 -10.79 -4.21
N TYR A 70 9.72 -9.89 -5.10
CA TYR A 70 9.77 -10.17 -6.54
C TYR A 70 10.83 -11.22 -6.90
N ASP A 71 11.99 -11.21 -6.26
CA ASP A 71 13.01 -12.24 -6.45
C ASP A 71 12.47 -13.64 -6.08
N ARG A 72 11.63 -13.71 -5.04
CA ARG A 72 11.08 -14.97 -4.53
C ARG A 72 9.80 -15.42 -5.26
N GLU A 73 8.92 -14.48 -5.62
CA GLU A 73 7.64 -14.73 -6.30
C GLU A 73 7.48 -13.71 -7.45
N PRO A 74 8.14 -13.94 -8.61
CA PRO A 74 8.24 -12.94 -9.69
C PRO A 74 6.91 -12.49 -10.30
N THR A 75 5.86 -13.29 -10.17
CA THR A 75 4.53 -13.01 -10.71
C THR A 75 3.58 -12.42 -9.69
N ALA A 76 3.99 -12.19 -8.45
CA ALA A 76 3.12 -11.66 -7.40
C ALA A 76 2.81 -10.17 -7.61
N ASN A 77 1.68 -9.72 -7.06
CA ASN A 77 1.42 -8.30 -6.87
C ASN A 77 2.09 -7.84 -5.57
N VAL A 78 2.81 -6.71 -5.58
CA VAL A 78 3.33 -6.10 -4.36
C VAL A 78 2.75 -4.71 -4.21
N ILE A 79 2.00 -4.49 -3.13
CA ILE A 79 1.33 -3.23 -2.82
C ILE A 79 1.94 -2.65 -1.55
N VAL A 80 2.49 -1.43 -1.63
CA VAL A 80 2.97 -0.68 -0.48
C VAL A 80 1.87 0.28 -0.03
N VAL A 81 1.49 0.20 1.24
CA VAL A 81 0.48 1.08 1.85
C VAL A 81 1.17 2.32 2.40
N ASP A 82 0.91 3.47 1.78
CA ASP A 82 1.33 4.78 2.28
C ASP A 82 0.32 5.29 3.32
N TRP A 83 0.78 5.40 4.56
CA TRP A 83 0.09 6.12 5.63
C TRP A 83 1.02 7.12 6.33
N LEU A 84 2.01 7.65 5.61
CA LEU A 84 3.08 8.50 6.15
C LEU A 84 2.56 9.70 6.94
N SER A 85 1.49 10.34 6.47
CA SER A 85 0.86 11.49 7.15
C SER A 85 0.39 11.16 8.57
N ARG A 86 -0.18 9.96 8.76
CA ARG A 86 -0.62 9.43 10.05
C ARG A 86 0.54 8.80 10.84
N ALA A 87 1.57 8.30 10.15
CA ALA A 87 2.75 7.67 10.75
C ALA A 87 3.78 8.66 11.30
N GLN A 88 3.74 9.93 10.85
CA GLN A 88 4.69 10.98 11.25
C GLN A 88 4.15 11.89 12.35
N GLN A 89 3.29 11.37 13.23
CA GLN A 89 2.75 12.11 14.36
C GLN A 89 3.50 11.73 15.64
N HIS A 90 3.18 12.41 16.74
CA HIS A 90 3.63 11.97 18.06
C HIS A 90 3.24 10.50 18.27
N TYR A 91 4.14 9.67 18.78
CA TYR A 91 4.01 8.20 18.71
C TYR A 91 2.65 7.65 19.20
N PRO A 92 2.11 8.03 20.36
CA PRO A 92 0.76 7.65 20.78
C PRO A 92 -0.35 8.03 19.80
N THR A 93 -0.24 9.17 19.13
CA THR A 93 -1.17 9.62 18.11
C THR A 93 -1.11 8.72 16.87
N SER A 94 0.10 8.43 16.36
CA SER A 94 0.29 7.48 15.26
C SER A 94 -0.16 6.07 15.61
N ALA A 95 0.08 5.62 16.84
CA ALA A 95 -0.41 4.35 17.34
C ALA A 95 -1.95 4.30 17.33
N ALA A 96 -2.63 5.39 17.73
CA ALA A 96 -4.09 5.47 17.64
C ALA A 96 -4.60 5.43 16.18
N TYR A 97 -3.87 6.04 15.24
CA TYR A 97 -4.24 6.03 13.82
C TYR A 97 -4.17 4.65 13.16
N THR A 98 -3.48 3.66 13.75
CA THR A 98 -3.49 2.28 13.23
C THR A 98 -4.89 1.71 13.08
N LYS A 99 -5.86 2.13 13.93
CA LYS A 99 -7.27 1.73 13.77
C LYS A 99 -7.90 2.26 12.49
N LEU A 100 -7.57 3.50 12.09
CA LEU A 100 -8.06 4.10 10.85
C LEU A 100 -7.35 3.49 9.64
N VAL A 101 -6.04 3.32 9.70
CA VAL A 101 -5.27 2.66 8.62
C VAL A 101 -5.74 1.22 8.41
N GLY A 102 -5.98 0.48 9.48
CA GLY A 102 -6.55 -0.88 9.40
C GLY A 102 -7.94 -0.90 8.76
N ARG A 103 -8.79 0.08 9.05
CA ARG A 103 -10.10 0.24 8.38
C ARG A 103 -9.93 0.54 6.90
N ASP A 104 -9.01 1.43 6.54
CA ASP A 104 -8.75 1.83 5.16
C ASP A 104 -8.25 0.63 4.34
N VAL A 105 -7.30 -0.15 4.88
CA VAL A 105 -6.82 -1.41 4.28
C VAL A 105 -7.95 -2.44 4.16
N ALA A 106 -8.80 -2.59 5.18
CA ALA A 106 -9.93 -3.52 5.11
C ALA A 106 -10.95 -3.13 4.02
N LYS A 107 -11.26 -1.84 3.87
CA LYS A 107 -12.11 -1.35 2.79
C LYS A 107 -11.51 -1.64 1.42
N PHE A 108 -10.21 -1.43 1.25
CA PHE A 108 -9.50 -1.73 0.01
C PHE A 108 -9.53 -3.22 -0.33
N VAL A 109 -9.19 -4.09 0.62
CA VAL A 109 -9.18 -5.55 0.41
C VAL A 109 -10.59 -6.06 0.09
N ASN A 110 -11.61 -5.58 0.80
CA ASN A 110 -13.00 -5.98 0.53
C ASN A 110 -13.52 -5.50 -0.84
N TRP A 111 -12.96 -4.41 -1.36
CA TRP A 111 -13.31 -3.88 -2.68
C TRP A 111 -12.60 -4.60 -3.83
N LEU A 112 -11.39 -5.13 -3.57
CA LEU A 112 -10.64 -5.93 -4.54
C LEU A 112 -11.16 -7.36 -4.72
N GLN A 113 -11.95 -7.87 -3.77
CA GLN A 113 -12.61 -9.19 -3.83
C GLN A 113 -13.84 -9.17 -4.74
#